data_AF-A0A5N9AJT1-F1
#
_entry.id   AF-A0A5N9AJT1-F1
#
_cell.length_a   1.000
_cell.length_b   1.000
_cell.length_c   1.000
_cell.angle_alpha   90.00
_cell.angle_beta   90.00
_cell.angle_gamma   90.00
#
_symmetry.space_group_name_H-M   'P 1'
#
loop_
_entity.id
_entity.type
_entity.pdbx_description
1 polymer ?
#
loop_
_entity_poly.entity_id
_entity_poly.type
_entity_poly.pdbx_seq_one_letter_code
_entity_poly.pdbx_strand_id
1 'polypeptide(L)'
;MPNLSAHLGIAEQVISQLDHPILNRYPGSCLLGSVSPDIRIITKTKRDETHFVTLDFDQVGQGLKGLFKNHPELSDSSQLNEATSSFIIGYACHLFADESWIVNMYRPFFGNREVIQDKLEADLMDRALQLYLDSEEHARLGGTISLKDHFVGADNGVNVGFITEEKLAEWCQWIQGALAWEFDWERLRFMSRRVDTKGDKELEKHLAEMVDTFLASVPNGLDRIYSFVPKKNIEEFRYNCVQNVMNFAGEYLN
;
A
#
# COMPACT_ATOMS: atom_id res chain seq x y z
N MET A 1 5.44 4.80 2.48
CA MET A 1 4.30 3.86 2.49
C MET A 1 4.20 3.29 1.09
N PRO A 2 3.95 1.98 0.95
CA PRO A 2 3.89 1.31 -0.34
C PRO A 2 2.92 2.02 -1.30
N ASN A 3 3.12 1.88 -2.61
CA ASN A 3 2.20 2.46 -3.58
C ASN A 3 1.13 1.43 -3.99
N LEU A 4 0.21 1.89 -4.85
CA LEU A 4 -0.91 1.12 -5.41
C LEU A 4 -0.55 -0.32 -5.80
N SER A 5 0.52 -0.52 -6.57
CA SER A 5 0.87 -1.85 -7.11
C SER A 5 1.25 -2.83 -6.00
N ALA A 6 1.91 -2.36 -4.93
CA ALA A 6 2.23 -3.18 -3.78
C ALA A 6 1.00 -3.64 -2.99
N HIS A 7 0.01 -2.76 -2.79
CA HIS A 7 -1.22 -3.15 -2.12
C HIS A 7 -2.01 -4.18 -2.94
N LEU A 8 -2.12 -3.98 -4.25
CA LEU A 8 -2.78 -4.91 -5.17
C LEU A 8 -2.07 -6.28 -5.21
N GLY A 9 -0.74 -6.28 -5.31
CA GLY A 9 0.05 -7.52 -5.37
C GLY A 9 0.01 -8.33 -4.07
N ILE A 10 -0.05 -7.66 -2.91
CA ILE A 10 -0.27 -8.34 -1.62
C ILE A 10 -1.67 -8.95 -1.56
N ALA A 11 -2.70 -8.19 -1.96
CA ALA A 11 -4.09 -8.66 -1.91
C ALA A 11 -4.35 -9.81 -2.89
N GLU A 12 -3.82 -9.75 -4.11
CA GLU A 12 -3.90 -10.83 -5.10
C GLU A 12 -3.30 -12.13 -4.55
N GLN A 13 -2.13 -12.03 -3.92
CA GLN A 13 -1.52 -13.20 -3.30
C GLN A 13 -2.34 -13.74 -2.11
N VAL A 14 -2.93 -12.87 -1.29
CA VAL A 14 -3.81 -13.31 -0.19
C VAL A 14 -5.03 -14.05 -0.74
N ILE A 15 -5.67 -13.55 -1.80
CA ILE A 15 -6.80 -14.22 -2.47
C ILE A 15 -6.36 -15.61 -2.93
N SER A 16 -5.23 -15.70 -3.63
CA SER A 16 -4.71 -16.97 -4.16
C SER A 16 -4.31 -17.96 -3.06
N GLN A 17 -3.71 -17.51 -1.95
CA GLN A 17 -3.21 -18.39 -0.88
C GLN A 17 -4.29 -18.85 0.09
N LEU A 18 -5.27 -17.98 0.40
CA LEU A 18 -6.35 -18.36 1.30
C LEU A 18 -7.35 -19.30 0.62
N ASP A 19 -7.56 -19.14 -0.69
CA ASP A 19 -8.44 -19.97 -1.52
C ASP A 19 -9.85 -20.16 -0.88
N HIS A 20 -10.34 -19.11 -0.22
CA HIS A 20 -11.61 -19.16 0.49
C HIS A 20 -12.78 -18.88 -0.47
N PRO A 21 -13.92 -19.57 -0.37
CA PRO A 21 -15.06 -19.39 -1.28
C PRO A 21 -15.54 -17.94 -1.43
N ILE A 22 -15.53 -17.16 -0.36
CA ILE A 22 -15.92 -15.74 -0.37
C ILE A 22 -14.95 -14.90 -1.23
N LEU A 23 -13.65 -15.07 -1.05
CA LEU A 23 -12.63 -14.34 -1.81
C LEU A 23 -12.60 -14.77 -3.27
N ASN A 24 -12.84 -16.05 -3.54
CA ASN A 24 -12.93 -16.58 -4.91
C ASN A 24 -14.17 -16.07 -5.66
N ARG A 25 -15.28 -15.81 -4.94
CA ARG A 25 -16.51 -15.24 -5.52
C ARG A 25 -16.46 -13.72 -5.64
N TYR A 26 -15.80 -13.04 -4.70
CA TYR A 26 -15.67 -11.58 -4.64
C TYR A 26 -14.21 -11.09 -4.63
N PRO A 27 -13.36 -11.51 -5.59
CA PRO A 27 -11.95 -11.10 -5.60
C PRO A 27 -11.82 -9.59 -5.86
N GLY A 28 -12.70 -9.03 -6.69
CA GLY A 28 -12.77 -7.60 -6.97
C GLY A 28 -12.98 -6.74 -5.72
N SER A 29 -13.90 -7.16 -4.82
CA SER A 29 -14.17 -6.42 -3.58
C SER A 29 -12.95 -6.43 -2.64
N CYS A 30 -12.21 -7.53 -2.56
CA CYS A 30 -10.94 -7.59 -1.82
C CYS A 30 -9.88 -6.67 -2.44
N LEU A 31 -9.67 -6.74 -3.76
CA LEU A 31 -8.73 -5.86 -4.45
C LEU A 31 -9.10 -4.38 -4.23
N LEU A 32 -10.38 -4.02 -4.33
CA LEU A 32 -10.88 -2.67 -4.06
C LEU A 32 -10.67 -2.27 -2.59
N GLY A 33 -10.90 -3.18 -1.64
CA GLY A 33 -10.61 -2.98 -0.22
C GLY A 33 -9.14 -2.63 0.02
N SER A 34 -8.21 -3.31 -0.68
CA SER A 34 -6.75 -3.10 -0.54
C SER A 34 -6.24 -1.73 -0.96
N VAL A 35 -7.06 -0.98 -1.68
CA VAL A 35 -6.71 0.38 -2.15
C VAL A 35 -7.64 1.44 -1.57
N SER A 36 -8.75 1.05 -0.93
CA SER A 36 -9.74 1.96 -0.38
C SER A 36 -9.28 2.90 0.74
N PRO A 37 -8.30 2.58 1.60
CA PRO A 37 -7.80 3.58 2.56
C PRO A 37 -7.22 4.84 1.88
N ASP A 38 -6.75 4.70 0.63
CA ASP A 38 -6.21 5.80 -0.17
C ASP A 38 -7.27 6.58 -0.97
N ILE A 39 -8.56 6.29 -0.79
CA ILE A 39 -9.68 7.05 -1.37
C ILE A 39 -9.63 8.56 -1.07
N ARG A 40 -8.89 8.94 -0.02
CA ARG A 40 -8.52 10.32 0.30
C ARG A 40 -7.90 11.11 -0.86
N ILE A 41 -7.33 10.42 -1.87
CA ILE A 41 -6.86 11.06 -3.10
C ILE A 41 -7.98 11.83 -3.79
N ILE A 42 -9.20 11.29 -3.81
CA ILE A 42 -10.39 11.92 -4.41
C ILE A 42 -11.25 12.67 -3.40
N THR A 43 -11.35 12.21 -2.15
CA THR A 43 -12.20 12.86 -1.13
C THR A 43 -11.51 13.98 -0.36
N LYS A 44 -10.17 14.07 -0.40
CA LYS A 44 -9.33 15.02 0.34
C LYS A 44 -9.45 14.92 1.88
N THR A 45 -9.95 13.81 2.40
CA THR A 45 -10.03 13.53 3.84
C THR A 45 -8.65 13.34 4.49
N LYS A 46 -8.60 13.40 5.82
CA LYS A 46 -7.36 13.12 6.55
C LYS A 46 -7.00 11.64 6.48
N ARG A 47 -5.72 11.31 6.67
CA ARG A 47 -5.24 9.92 6.59
C ARG A 47 -5.83 9.06 7.72
N ASP A 48 -5.86 9.59 8.93
CA ASP A 48 -6.35 8.89 10.13
C ASP A 48 -7.86 8.58 10.07
N GLU A 49 -8.64 9.30 9.24
CA GLU A 49 -10.05 8.98 8.99
C GLU A 49 -10.26 7.69 8.18
N THR A 50 -9.29 7.29 7.35
CA THR A 50 -9.37 6.07 6.54
C THR A 50 -8.36 5.00 6.96
N HIS A 51 -7.29 5.37 7.65
CA HIS A 51 -6.32 4.41 8.17
C HIS A 51 -6.59 4.06 9.63
N PHE A 52 -7.52 4.77 10.27
CA PHE A 52 -7.98 4.57 11.65
C PHE A 52 -6.87 4.61 12.71
N VAL A 53 -5.72 5.17 12.35
CA VAL A 53 -4.56 5.38 13.23
C VAL A 53 -3.77 6.61 12.76
N THR A 54 -3.20 7.34 13.71
CA THR A 54 -2.21 8.39 13.44
C THR A 54 -0.88 7.75 13.02
N LEU A 55 0.21 8.52 12.83
CA LEU A 55 1.53 7.96 12.55
C LEU A 55 2.34 7.61 13.81
N ASP A 56 1.73 7.77 14.99
CA ASP A 56 2.35 7.60 16.32
C ASP A 56 1.93 6.26 16.96
N PHE A 57 2.15 5.17 16.24
CA PHE A 57 1.94 3.80 16.72
C PHE A 57 3.25 3.01 16.71
N ASP A 58 3.46 2.10 17.66
CA ASP A 58 4.70 1.32 17.73
C ASP A 58 4.57 -0.11 17.20
N GLN A 59 3.35 -0.55 16.90
CA GLN A 59 3.05 -1.92 16.53
C GLN A 59 2.15 -1.98 15.30
N VAL A 60 2.31 -3.05 14.52
CA VAL A 60 1.47 -3.37 13.38
C VAL A 60 0.11 -3.91 13.85
N GLY A 61 -0.97 -3.57 13.12
CA GLY A 61 -2.36 -3.92 13.39
C GLY A 61 -3.17 -2.86 14.13
N GLN A 62 -2.64 -1.65 14.35
CA GLN A 62 -3.32 -0.60 15.11
C GLN A 62 -4.45 0.05 14.32
N GLY A 63 -4.28 0.24 13.01
CA GLY A 63 -5.31 0.72 12.10
C GLY A 63 -6.47 -0.26 12.01
N LEU A 64 -6.21 -1.57 11.95
CA LEU A 64 -7.29 -2.57 11.91
C LEU A 64 -8.08 -2.60 13.23
N LYS A 65 -7.39 -2.50 14.37
CA LYS A 65 -8.04 -2.32 15.68
C LYS A 65 -8.84 -1.01 15.73
N GLY A 66 -8.31 0.06 15.15
CA GLY A 66 -8.98 1.35 15.03
C GLY A 66 -10.26 1.27 14.18
N LEU A 67 -10.22 0.55 13.06
CA LEU A 67 -11.36 0.29 12.19
C LEU A 67 -12.48 -0.37 13.01
N PHE A 68 -12.21 -1.50 13.65
CA PHE A 68 -13.23 -2.22 14.43
C PHE A 68 -13.66 -1.51 15.71
N LYS A 69 -12.82 -0.62 16.27
CA LYS A 69 -13.22 0.23 17.38
C LYS A 69 -14.25 1.29 16.95
N ASN A 70 -14.06 1.88 15.77
CA ASN A 70 -14.94 2.93 15.25
C ASN A 70 -16.17 2.36 14.51
N HIS A 71 -16.04 1.15 13.97
CA HIS A 71 -17.07 0.40 13.23
C HIS A 71 -17.18 -1.04 13.75
N PRO A 72 -17.67 -1.26 14.99
CA PRO A 72 -17.74 -2.60 15.59
C PRO A 72 -18.56 -3.60 14.79
N GLU A 73 -19.56 -3.14 14.05
CA GLU A 73 -20.38 -3.96 13.15
C GLU A 73 -19.57 -4.69 12.07
N LEU A 74 -18.39 -4.16 11.72
CA LEU A 74 -17.51 -4.77 10.70
C LEU A 74 -16.61 -5.88 11.26
N SER A 75 -16.55 -6.05 12.58
CA SER A 75 -15.65 -7.01 13.23
C SER A 75 -16.15 -8.46 13.21
N ASP A 76 -17.45 -8.66 12.98
CA ASP A 76 -18.07 -9.98 12.91
C ASP A 76 -18.54 -10.25 11.47
N SER A 77 -17.74 -11.01 10.71
CA SER A 77 -18.02 -11.30 9.31
C SER A 77 -19.32 -12.10 9.11
N SER A 78 -19.82 -12.80 10.13
CA SER A 78 -21.07 -13.57 10.07
C SER A 78 -22.31 -12.69 9.94
N GLN A 79 -22.19 -11.41 10.30
CA GLN A 79 -23.26 -10.40 10.19
C GLN A 79 -23.16 -9.58 8.90
N LEU A 80 -22.12 -9.81 8.09
CA LEU A 80 -21.85 -9.08 6.87
C LEU A 80 -22.23 -9.92 5.64
N ASN A 81 -22.48 -9.24 4.54
CA ASN A 81 -22.56 -9.93 3.25
C ASN A 81 -21.14 -10.29 2.77
N GLU A 82 -21.06 -11.30 1.89
CA GLU A 82 -19.79 -11.84 1.39
C GLU A 82 -18.90 -10.78 0.70
N ALA A 83 -19.49 -9.82 -0.03
CA ALA A 83 -18.75 -8.75 -0.70
C ALA A 83 -18.08 -7.81 0.32
N THR A 84 -18.81 -7.40 1.36
CA THR A 84 -18.26 -6.62 2.47
C THR A 84 -17.17 -7.39 3.21
N SER A 85 -17.38 -8.68 3.54
CA SER A 85 -16.35 -9.49 4.22
C SER A 85 -15.07 -9.59 3.39
N SER A 86 -15.20 -9.80 2.07
CA SER A 86 -14.06 -9.79 1.13
C SER A 86 -13.36 -8.43 1.11
N PHE A 87 -14.13 -7.34 1.07
CA PHE A 87 -13.61 -5.98 1.12
C PHE A 87 -12.81 -5.69 2.40
N ILE A 88 -13.27 -6.14 3.57
CA ILE A 88 -12.55 -5.93 4.84
C ILE A 88 -11.21 -6.65 4.88
N ILE A 89 -11.11 -7.84 4.28
CA ILE A 89 -9.83 -8.56 4.13
C ILE A 89 -8.87 -7.76 3.24
N GLY A 90 -9.39 -7.22 2.14
CA GLY A 90 -8.67 -6.26 1.31
C GLY A 90 -8.17 -5.06 2.11
N TYR A 91 -9.06 -4.43 2.87
CA TYR A 91 -8.74 -3.28 3.72
C TYR A 91 -7.63 -3.60 4.72
N ALA A 92 -7.67 -4.80 5.32
CA ALA A 92 -6.61 -5.28 6.20
C ALA A 92 -5.27 -5.42 5.47
N CYS A 93 -5.23 -5.88 4.21
CA CYS A 93 -4.00 -5.91 3.40
C CYS A 93 -3.33 -4.54 3.34
N HIS A 94 -4.13 -3.49 3.12
CA HIS A 94 -3.61 -2.14 3.07
C HIS A 94 -3.02 -1.70 4.40
N LEU A 95 -3.80 -1.79 5.47
CA LEU A 95 -3.40 -1.32 6.80
C LEU A 95 -2.16 -2.06 7.30
N PHE A 96 -2.11 -3.37 7.12
CA PHE A 96 -0.93 -4.16 7.48
C PHE A 96 0.31 -3.77 6.67
N ALA A 97 0.17 -3.53 5.36
CA ALA A 97 1.29 -3.13 4.51
C ALA A 97 1.85 -1.76 4.90
N ASP A 98 0.97 -0.79 5.12
CA ASP A 98 1.34 0.57 5.51
C ASP A 98 2.05 0.61 6.86
N GLU A 99 1.46 -0.04 7.86
CA GLU A 99 2.01 -0.08 9.21
C GLU A 99 3.32 -0.89 9.25
N SER A 100 3.39 -2.01 8.53
CA SER A 100 4.61 -2.81 8.43
C SER A 100 5.72 -2.03 7.75
N TRP A 101 5.42 -1.21 6.73
CA TRP A 101 6.42 -0.35 6.11
C TRP A 101 6.95 0.66 7.12
N ILE A 102 6.07 1.32 7.87
CA ILE A 102 6.47 2.31 8.87
C ILE A 102 7.35 1.69 9.95
N VAL A 103 6.89 0.59 10.56
CA VAL A 103 7.54 -0.03 11.73
C VAL A 103 8.80 -0.79 11.34
N ASN A 104 8.79 -1.54 10.24
CA ASN A 104 9.85 -2.49 9.91
C ASN A 104 10.82 -1.97 8.82
N MET A 105 10.46 -0.94 8.05
CA MET A 105 11.29 -0.41 6.95
C MET A 105 11.66 1.06 7.16
N TYR A 106 10.68 1.94 7.28
CA TYR A 106 10.94 3.37 7.36
C TYR A 106 11.68 3.73 8.66
N ARG A 107 11.11 3.45 9.83
CA ARG A 107 11.73 3.88 11.10
C ARG A 107 13.10 3.26 11.36
N PRO A 108 13.35 1.96 11.13
CA PRO A 108 14.64 1.36 11.41
C PRO A 108 15.77 1.86 10.50
N PHE A 109 15.45 2.24 9.27
CA PHE A 109 16.44 2.60 8.24
C PHE A 109 16.32 4.07 7.80
N PHE A 110 15.27 4.44 7.08
CA PHE A 110 15.12 5.75 6.44
C PHE A 110 14.81 6.89 7.43
N GLY A 111 14.14 6.58 8.53
CA GLY A 111 13.85 7.48 9.64
C GLY A 111 14.96 7.53 10.70
N ASN A 112 15.93 6.61 10.65
CA ASN A 112 16.99 6.50 11.64
C ASN A 112 18.26 7.21 11.16
N ARG A 113 18.61 8.32 11.84
CA ARG A 113 19.80 9.12 11.51
C ARG A 113 21.12 8.48 11.95
N GLU A 114 21.08 7.44 12.77
CA GLU A 114 22.25 6.61 13.07
C GLU A 114 22.61 5.66 11.90
N VAL A 115 21.63 5.33 11.05
CA VAL A 115 21.82 4.46 9.87
C VAL A 115 22.11 5.29 8.62
N ILE A 116 21.23 6.26 8.31
CA ILE A 116 21.40 7.18 7.18
C ILE A 116 21.35 8.61 7.73
N GLN A 117 22.54 9.23 7.82
CA GLN A 117 22.71 10.56 8.41
C GLN A 117 22.02 11.65 7.58
N ASP A 118 22.19 11.61 6.26
CA ASP A 118 21.57 12.57 5.36
C ASP A 118 20.07 12.28 5.20
N LYS A 119 19.24 13.24 5.63
CA LYS A 119 17.79 13.11 5.56
C LYS A 119 17.27 13.08 4.12
N LEU A 120 17.83 13.91 3.24
CA LEU A 120 17.37 14.03 1.86
C LEU A 120 17.65 12.74 1.09
N GLU A 121 18.83 12.16 1.32
CA GLU A 121 19.21 10.84 0.82
C GLU A 121 18.28 9.75 1.35
N ALA A 122 18.05 9.70 2.66
CA ALA A 122 17.19 8.70 3.27
C ALA A 122 15.76 8.74 2.70
N ASP A 123 15.20 9.94 2.56
CA ASP A 123 13.86 10.12 2.01
C ASP A 123 13.79 9.73 0.53
N LEU A 124 14.81 10.07 -0.28
CA LEU A 124 14.89 9.65 -1.68
C LEU A 124 14.99 8.13 -1.80
N MET A 125 15.83 7.49 -0.98
CA MET A 125 15.99 6.04 -0.96
C MET A 125 14.70 5.33 -0.58
N ASP A 126 13.94 5.85 0.38
CA ASP A 126 12.61 5.33 0.72
C ASP A 126 11.65 5.39 -0.47
N ARG A 127 11.64 6.50 -1.23
CA ARG A 127 10.83 6.62 -2.45
C ARG A 127 11.27 5.66 -3.56
N ALA A 128 12.58 5.54 -3.77
CA ALA A 128 13.15 4.63 -4.76
C ALA A 128 12.84 3.16 -4.41
N LEU A 129 12.88 2.79 -3.13
CA LEU A 129 12.57 1.43 -2.69
C LEU A 129 11.07 1.11 -2.81
N GLN A 130 10.19 2.08 -2.59
CA GLN A 130 8.75 1.91 -2.88
C GLN A 130 8.50 1.72 -4.38
N LEU A 131 9.25 2.41 -5.24
CA LEU A 131 9.13 2.24 -6.69
C LEU A 131 9.75 0.90 -7.15
N TYR A 132 10.82 0.44 -6.50
CA TYR A 132 11.32 -0.93 -6.70
C TYR A 132 10.25 -1.97 -6.39
N LEU A 133 9.52 -1.82 -5.27
CA LEU A 133 8.38 -2.69 -4.97
C LEU A 133 7.34 -2.67 -6.08
N ASP A 134 6.97 -1.50 -6.60
CA ASP A 134 6.04 -1.43 -7.73
C ASP A 134 6.56 -2.23 -8.94
N SER A 135 7.86 -2.16 -9.25
CA SER A 135 8.47 -2.93 -10.35
C SER A 135 8.29 -4.44 -10.16
N GLU A 136 8.59 -4.93 -8.95
CA GLU A 136 8.46 -6.34 -8.60
C GLU A 136 7.02 -6.83 -8.66
N GLU A 137 6.06 -6.01 -8.22
CA GLU A 137 4.65 -6.36 -8.22
C GLU A 137 4.06 -6.31 -9.63
N HIS A 138 4.48 -5.36 -10.46
CA HIS A 138 4.18 -5.39 -11.89
C HIS A 138 4.70 -6.67 -12.55
N ALA A 139 5.92 -7.11 -12.23
CA ALA A 139 6.45 -8.35 -12.77
C ALA A 139 5.65 -9.58 -12.32
N ARG A 140 5.24 -9.64 -11.04
CA ARG A 140 4.42 -10.73 -10.49
C ARG A 140 3.01 -10.79 -11.09
N LEU A 141 2.36 -9.63 -11.23
CA LEU A 141 1.00 -9.52 -11.74
C LEU A 141 0.89 -9.62 -13.27
N GLY A 142 2.02 -9.61 -13.99
CA GLY A 142 2.01 -9.44 -15.45
C GLY A 142 1.56 -8.04 -15.89
N GLY A 143 1.82 -7.04 -15.05
CA GLY A 143 1.31 -5.67 -15.13
C GLY A 143 -0.04 -5.52 -14.41
N THR A 144 -0.25 -4.39 -13.73
CA THR A 144 -1.48 -4.11 -12.98
C THR A 144 -2.75 -4.10 -13.85
N ILE A 145 -2.60 -3.90 -15.17
CA ILE A 145 -3.70 -3.99 -16.14
C ILE A 145 -4.40 -5.36 -16.13
N SER A 146 -3.70 -6.44 -15.74
CA SER A 146 -4.29 -7.78 -15.61
C SER A 146 -5.42 -7.84 -14.58
N LEU A 147 -5.44 -6.91 -13.63
CA LEU A 147 -6.47 -6.83 -12.60
C LEU A 147 -7.71 -6.06 -13.03
N LYS A 148 -7.70 -5.39 -14.20
CA LYS A 148 -8.77 -4.46 -14.60
C LYS A 148 -10.16 -5.08 -14.59
N ASP A 149 -10.30 -6.31 -15.06
CA ASP A 149 -11.61 -6.98 -15.14
C ASP A 149 -12.16 -7.32 -13.75
N HIS A 150 -11.30 -7.52 -12.75
CA HIS A 150 -11.74 -7.73 -11.37
C HIS A 150 -12.39 -6.48 -10.76
N PHE A 151 -12.08 -5.29 -11.27
CA PHE A 151 -12.68 -4.04 -10.78
C PHE A 151 -14.07 -3.76 -11.38
N VAL A 152 -14.53 -4.53 -12.37
CA VAL A 152 -15.87 -4.36 -12.93
C VAL A 152 -16.90 -4.80 -11.89
N GLY A 153 -17.58 -3.82 -11.27
CA GLY A 153 -18.57 -4.06 -10.23
C GLY A 153 -17.99 -4.52 -8.90
N ALA A 154 -16.71 -4.26 -8.63
CA ALA A 154 -16.04 -4.61 -7.36
C ALA A 154 -16.67 -3.95 -6.12
N ASP A 155 -17.32 -2.81 -6.31
CA ASP A 155 -18.05 -2.03 -5.32
C ASP A 155 -19.46 -2.59 -5.04
N ASN A 156 -20.01 -3.43 -5.92
CA ASN A 156 -21.38 -3.92 -5.80
C ASN A 156 -21.61 -4.71 -4.50
N GLY A 157 -22.55 -4.23 -3.68
CA GLY A 157 -22.94 -4.88 -2.43
C GLY A 157 -21.98 -4.61 -1.26
N VAL A 158 -20.86 -3.92 -1.48
CA VAL A 158 -19.97 -3.50 -0.40
C VAL A 158 -20.64 -2.39 0.41
N ASN A 159 -20.81 -2.64 1.71
CA ASN A 159 -21.35 -1.66 2.65
C ASN A 159 -20.50 -1.65 3.93
N VAL A 160 -19.76 -0.56 4.13
CA VAL A 160 -18.87 -0.37 5.29
C VAL A 160 -19.26 0.82 6.18
N GLY A 161 -20.32 1.56 5.85
CA GLY A 161 -20.84 2.67 6.66
C GLY A 161 -19.99 3.96 6.70
N PHE A 162 -18.67 3.89 6.52
CA PHE A 162 -17.77 5.06 6.53
C PHE A 162 -17.32 5.56 5.15
N ILE A 163 -17.55 4.77 4.10
CA ILE A 163 -17.44 5.20 2.68
C ILE A 163 -18.82 5.01 2.06
N THR A 164 -19.36 6.06 1.44
CA THR A 164 -20.66 5.94 0.75
C THR A 164 -20.52 5.14 -0.54
N GLU A 165 -21.61 4.50 -0.98
CA GLU A 165 -21.63 3.72 -2.22
C GLU A 165 -21.18 4.56 -3.42
N GLU A 166 -21.62 5.82 -3.51
CA GLU A 166 -21.23 6.70 -4.61
C GLU A 166 -19.73 7.00 -4.61
N LYS A 167 -19.13 7.19 -3.43
CA LYS A 167 -17.68 7.43 -3.30
C LYS A 167 -16.87 6.19 -3.58
N LEU A 168 -17.37 5.02 -3.18
CA LEU A 168 -16.71 3.76 -3.49
C LEU A 168 -16.74 3.46 -5.00
N ALA A 169 -17.86 3.74 -5.66
CA ALA A 169 -17.98 3.62 -7.12
C ALA A 169 -17.05 4.61 -7.86
N GLU A 170 -16.99 5.87 -7.42
CA GLU A 170 -16.04 6.87 -7.95
C GLU A 170 -14.59 6.41 -7.79
N TRP A 171 -14.25 5.84 -6.63
CA TRP A 171 -12.93 5.29 -6.36
C TRP A 171 -12.60 4.09 -7.24
N CYS A 172 -13.55 3.17 -7.40
CA CYS A 172 -13.42 2.01 -8.27
C CYS A 172 -13.12 2.43 -9.72
N GLN A 173 -13.84 3.42 -10.24
CA GLN A 173 -13.59 3.99 -11.58
C GLN A 173 -12.22 4.67 -11.68
N TRP A 174 -11.82 5.41 -10.63
CA TRP A 174 -10.50 6.03 -10.58
C TRP A 174 -9.37 4.99 -10.66
N ILE A 175 -9.50 3.89 -9.91
CA ILE A 175 -8.53 2.79 -9.91
C ILE A 175 -8.47 2.11 -11.28
N GLN A 176 -9.60 1.84 -11.92
CA GLN A 176 -9.61 1.28 -13.28
C GLN A 176 -8.81 2.13 -14.29
N GLY A 177 -8.81 3.45 -14.14
CA GLY A 177 -7.96 4.35 -14.92
C GLY A 177 -6.48 4.24 -14.56
N ALA A 178 -6.14 4.10 -13.28
CA ALA A 178 -4.77 3.96 -12.80
C ALA A 178 -4.11 2.62 -13.17
N LEU A 179 -4.89 1.53 -13.30
CA LEU A 179 -4.38 0.21 -13.70
C LEU A 179 -3.84 0.17 -15.13
N ALA A 180 -4.17 1.15 -15.97
CA ALA A 180 -3.65 1.25 -17.33
C ALA A 180 -2.20 1.78 -17.40
N TRP A 181 -1.64 2.24 -16.29
CA TRP A 181 -0.28 2.78 -16.28
C TRP A 181 0.76 1.66 -16.21
N GLU A 182 1.71 1.72 -17.14
CA GLU A 182 2.89 0.85 -17.10
C GLU A 182 3.89 1.32 -16.04
N PHE A 183 4.76 0.39 -15.62
CA PHE A 183 5.84 0.72 -14.72
C PHE A 183 6.94 1.49 -15.46
N ASP A 184 7.42 2.57 -14.84
CA ASP A 184 8.53 3.37 -15.33
C ASP A 184 9.31 3.97 -14.14
N TRP A 185 10.64 3.85 -14.18
CA TRP A 185 11.54 4.45 -13.19
C TRP A 185 11.50 5.98 -13.20
N GLU A 186 11.16 6.62 -14.33
CA GLU A 186 10.98 8.08 -14.41
C GLU A 186 9.91 8.60 -13.43
N ARG A 187 9.02 7.73 -12.93
CA ARG A 187 8.09 8.05 -11.84
C ARG A 187 8.78 8.53 -10.56
N LEU A 188 10.06 8.18 -10.36
CA LEU A 188 10.84 8.65 -9.23
C LEU A 188 10.93 10.19 -9.18
N ARG A 189 10.98 10.86 -10.34
CA ARG A 189 10.97 12.33 -10.43
C ARG A 189 9.71 12.96 -9.85
N PHE A 190 8.58 12.28 -9.98
CA PHE A 190 7.31 12.76 -9.42
C PHE A 190 7.19 12.40 -7.94
N MET A 191 7.68 11.21 -7.55
CA MET A 191 7.67 10.77 -6.15
C MET A 191 8.62 11.60 -5.28
N SER A 192 9.77 12.02 -5.80
CA SER A 192 10.74 12.84 -5.06
C SER A 192 10.19 14.21 -4.68
N ARG A 193 9.21 14.76 -5.42
CA ARG A 193 8.54 16.03 -5.07
C ARG A 193 7.81 16.00 -3.72
N ARG A 194 7.60 14.81 -3.15
CA ARG A 194 6.99 14.62 -1.82
C ARG A 194 8.02 14.66 -0.69
N VAL A 195 9.30 14.72 -1.02
CA VAL A 195 10.39 14.93 -0.04
C VAL A 195 10.33 16.38 0.43
N ASP A 196 10.36 16.58 1.74
CA ASP A 196 10.24 17.91 2.34
C ASP A 196 11.56 18.68 2.24
N THR A 197 11.66 19.57 1.25
CA THR A 197 12.76 20.53 1.09
C THR A 197 12.50 21.84 1.81
N LYS A 198 11.33 22.03 2.45
CA LYS A 198 10.88 23.30 3.05
C LYS A 198 10.92 24.50 2.10
N GLY A 199 10.88 24.25 0.79
CA GLY A 199 10.97 25.28 -0.25
C GLY A 199 12.38 25.85 -0.46
N ASP A 200 13.42 25.17 0.03
CA ASP A 200 14.82 25.51 -0.24
C ASP A 200 15.20 25.08 -1.67
N LYS A 201 15.50 26.08 -2.51
CA LYS A 201 15.84 25.86 -3.93
C LYS A 201 17.14 25.09 -4.14
N GLU A 202 18.11 25.23 -3.24
CA GLU A 202 19.37 24.49 -3.38
C GLU A 202 19.15 23.02 -3.00
N LEU A 203 18.34 22.74 -1.98
CA LEU A 203 17.94 21.36 -1.66
C LEU A 203 17.08 20.74 -2.77
N GLU A 204 16.18 21.50 -3.39
CA GLU A 204 15.38 21.05 -4.54
C GLU A 204 16.27 20.70 -5.74
N LYS A 205 17.24 21.55 -6.05
CA LYS A 205 18.21 21.30 -7.13
C LYS A 205 19.05 20.07 -6.81
N HIS A 206 19.57 19.96 -5.58
CA HIS A 206 20.35 18.82 -5.16
C HIS A 206 19.55 17.52 -5.23
N LEU A 207 18.29 17.52 -4.78
CA LEU A 207 17.39 16.38 -4.89
C LEU A 207 17.17 15.97 -6.36
N ALA A 208 16.99 16.94 -7.26
CA ALA A 208 16.86 16.66 -8.69
C ALA A 208 18.13 15.99 -9.26
N GLU A 209 19.32 16.48 -8.90
CA GLU A 209 20.61 15.88 -9.28
C GLU A 209 20.78 14.45 -8.73
N MET A 210 20.32 14.20 -7.49
CA MET A 210 20.33 12.86 -6.89
C MET A 210 19.39 11.90 -7.64
N VAL A 211 18.21 12.37 -8.04
CA VAL A 211 17.26 11.61 -8.86
C VAL A 211 17.87 11.31 -10.24
N ASP A 212 18.46 12.30 -10.90
CA ASP A 212 19.15 12.12 -12.19
C ASP A 212 20.27 11.07 -12.08
N THR A 213 21.06 11.15 -11.01
CA THR A 213 22.13 10.19 -10.74
C THR A 213 21.59 8.77 -10.52
N PHE A 214 20.49 8.63 -9.78
CA PHE A 214 19.84 7.34 -9.57
C PHE A 214 19.32 6.77 -10.90
N LEU A 215 18.64 7.59 -11.72
CA LEU A 215 18.05 7.15 -12.99
C LEU A 215 19.10 6.84 -14.05
N ALA A 216 20.26 7.50 -14.02
CA ALA A 216 21.38 7.19 -14.90
C ALA A 216 21.93 5.76 -14.69
N SER A 217 21.76 5.18 -13.49
CA SER A 217 22.03 3.76 -13.22
C SER A 217 21.21 3.26 -12.04
N VAL A 218 19.99 2.81 -12.33
CA VAL A 218 19.09 2.21 -11.33
C VAL A 218 19.75 1.05 -10.56
N PRO A 219 20.47 0.10 -11.20
CA PRO A 219 21.12 -0.98 -10.46
C PRO A 219 22.10 -0.47 -9.39
N ASN A 220 22.93 0.53 -9.72
CA ASN A 220 23.87 1.11 -8.75
C ASN A 220 23.13 1.86 -7.63
N GLY A 221 22.05 2.55 -7.96
CA GLY A 221 21.18 3.22 -6.99
C GLY A 221 20.56 2.22 -6.01
N LEU A 222 20.07 1.08 -6.50
CA LEU A 222 19.54 0.00 -5.68
C LEU A 222 20.62 -0.66 -4.83
N ASP A 223 21.81 -0.93 -5.38
CA ASP A 223 22.95 -1.48 -4.62
C ASP A 223 23.35 -0.56 -3.46
N ARG A 224 23.29 0.76 -3.66
CA ARG A 224 23.49 1.73 -2.57
C ARG A 224 22.41 1.57 -1.50
N ILE A 225 21.14 1.45 -1.87
CA ILE A 225 20.05 1.20 -0.90
C ILE A 225 20.30 -0.10 -0.15
N TYR A 226 20.71 -1.17 -0.85
CA TYR A 226 20.97 -2.48 -0.24
C TYR A 226 22.14 -2.50 0.74
N SER A 227 23.05 -1.53 0.66
CA SER A 227 24.10 -1.35 1.67
C SER A 227 23.56 -0.90 3.04
N PHE A 228 22.37 -0.28 3.07
CA PHE A 228 21.68 0.14 4.29
C PHE A 228 20.51 -0.78 4.65
N VAL A 229 19.76 -1.22 3.64
CA VAL A 229 18.54 -2.04 3.79
C VAL A 229 18.74 -3.36 3.05
N PRO A 230 19.14 -4.45 3.73
CA PRO A 230 19.38 -5.72 3.07
C PRO A 230 18.16 -6.20 2.27
N LYS A 231 18.38 -6.82 1.11
CA LYS A 231 17.30 -7.36 0.25
C LYS A 231 16.32 -8.26 1.01
N LYS A 232 16.85 -9.05 1.94
CA LYS A 232 16.08 -9.93 2.82
C LYS A 232 14.99 -9.17 3.59
N ASN A 233 15.23 -7.92 4.02
CA ASN A 233 14.22 -7.12 4.71
C ASN A 233 13.02 -6.77 3.81
N ILE A 234 13.24 -6.61 2.51
CA ILE A 234 12.18 -6.33 1.53
C ILE A 234 11.33 -7.58 1.32
N GLU A 235 11.99 -8.73 1.19
CA GLU A 235 11.33 -10.04 1.07
C GLU A 235 10.52 -10.36 2.32
N GLU A 236 11.12 -10.16 3.50
CA GLU A 236 10.47 -10.33 4.80
C GLU A 236 9.32 -9.35 5.00
N PHE A 237 9.45 -8.08 4.59
CA PHE A 237 8.36 -7.11 4.64
C PHE A 237 7.12 -7.65 3.93
N ARG A 238 7.28 -8.07 2.67
CA ARG A 238 6.16 -8.55 1.86
C ARG A 238 5.60 -9.87 2.40
N TYR A 239 6.47 -10.81 2.78
CA TYR A 239 6.07 -12.08 3.38
C TYR A 239 5.25 -11.85 4.66
N ASN A 240 5.73 -11.01 5.57
CA ASN A 240 5.05 -10.71 6.82
C ASN A 240 3.70 -10.02 6.60
N CYS A 241 3.58 -9.14 5.60
CA CYS A 241 2.29 -8.53 5.25
C CYS A 241 1.26 -9.60 4.86
N VAL A 242 1.62 -10.52 3.96
CA VAL A 242 0.75 -11.62 3.55
C VAL A 242 0.40 -12.50 4.75
N GLN A 243 1.38 -12.91 5.57
CA GLN A 243 1.12 -13.76 6.74
C GLN A 243 0.21 -13.10 7.78
N ASN A 244 0.39 -11.80 8.05
CA ASN A 244 -0.47 -11.06 8.98
C ASN A 244 -1.92 -11.04 8.49
N VAL A 245 -2.14 -10.83 7.20
CA VAL A 245 -3.48 -10.87 6.60
C VAL A 245 -4.05 -12.29 6.63
N MET A 246 -3.26 -13.31 6.29
CA MET A 246 -3.71 -14.71 6.31
C MET A 246 -4.17 -15.15 7.70
N ASN A 247 -3.42 -14.78 8.75
CA ASN A 247 -3.81 -15.02 10.13
C ASN A 247 -5.11 -14.30 10.48
N PHE A 248 -5.20 -13.01 10.16
CA PHE A 248 -6.42 -12.23 10.38
C PHE A 248 -7.62 -12.81 9.63
N ALA A 249 -7.49 -13.09 8.33
CA ALA A 249 -8.58 -13.57 7.48
C ALA A 249 -9.05 -14.97 7.91
N GLY A 250 -8.13 -15.83 8.35
CA GLY A 250 -8.47 -17.13 8.92
C GLY A 250 -9.32 -17.01 10.18
N GLU A 251 -9.02 -16.07 11.08
CA GLU A 251 -9.87 -15.82 12.25
C GLU A 251 -11.17 -15.10 11.89
N TYR A 252 -11.11 -14.17 10.95
CA TYR A 252 -12.23 -13.31 10.58
C TYR A 252 -13.34 -14.03 9.82
N LEU A 253 -13.00 -15.03 9.00
CA LEU A 253 -13.95 -15.79 8.17
C LEU A 253 -14.44 -17.10 8.81
N ASN A 254 -13.94 -17.46 9.99
CA ASN A 254 -14.34 -18.66 10.74
C ASN A 254 -15.51 -18.39 11.68
#